data_AF-A0A9X8E4S6-F1
#
_entry.id   AF-A0A9X8E4S6-F1
#
_cell.length_a   1.000
_cell.length_b   1.000
_cell.length_c   1.000
_cell.angle_alpha   90.00
_cell.angle_beta   90.00
_cell.angle_gamma   90.00
#
_symmetry.space_group_name_H-M   'P 1'
#
loop_
_entity.id
_entity.type
_entity.pdbx_description
1 polymer ?
#
loop_
_entity_poly.entity_id
_entity_poly.type
_entity_poly.pdbx_seq_one_letter_code
_entity_poly.pdbx_strand_id
1 'polypeptide(L)'
;DSADRLIATLPTLCDQIQAYVSFTGKSAFELDVLVTHLNKAPVPVKAQITLLAEMLPFWLTLVQHDKTHVVRLNAKQSYRVVKQILMQKVAITSPP
;
A
#
# COMPACT_ATOMS: atom_id res chain seq x y z
N ASP A 1 -6.55 -1.09 20.30
CA ASP A 1 -5.62 -1.40 19.19
C ASP A 1 -6.09 -0.99 17.81
N SER A 2 -6.02 0.31 17.50
CA SER A 2 -6.28 0.79 16.13
C SER A 2 -5.08 0.56 15.19
N ALA A 3 -3.87 0.53 15.74
CA ALA A 3 -2.63 0.31 14.99
C ALA A 3 -2.49 -1.15 14.50
N ASP A 4 -2.76 -2.13 15.36
CA ASP A 4 -2.69 -3.55 14.98
C ASP A 4 -3.70 -3.90 13.89
N ARG A 5 -4.91 -3.32 13.96
CA ARG A 5 -5.91 -3.46 12.89
C ARG A 5 -5.43 -2.87 11.57
N LEU A 6 -4.68 -1.77 11.62
CA LEU A 6 -4.15 -1.10 10.44
C LEU A 6 -3.02 -1.92 9.79
N ILE A 7 -2.13 -2.51 10.60
CA ILE A 7 -1.06 -3.40 10.15
C ILE A 7 -1.63 -4.71 9.58
N ALA A 8 -2.59 -5.33 10.28
CA ALA A 8 -3.22 -6.58 9.87
C ALA A 8 -3.95 -6.49 8.52
N THR A 9 -4.36 -5.28 8.12
CA THR A 9 -5.08 -5.02 6.86
C THR A 9 -4.15 -4.59 5.71
N LEU A 10 -2.85 -4.37 5.97
CA LEU A 10 -1.88 -4.02 4.92
C LEU A 10 -1.73 -5.09 3.83
N PRO A 11 -1.72 -6.40 4.12
CA PRO A 11 -1.65 -7.41 3.05
C PRO A 11 -2.83 -7.33 2.09
N THR A 12 -4.03 -7.09 2.62
CA THR A 12 -5.24 -6.91 1.80
C THR A 12 -5.16 -5.65 0.96
N LEU A 13 -4.71 -4.53 1.53
CA LEU A 13 -4.51 -3.29 0.75
C LEU A 13 -3.46 -3.49 -0.35
N CYS A 14 -2.37 -4.20 -0.06
CA CYS A 14 -1.31 -4.53 -1.01
C CYS A 14 -1.88 -5.30 -2.21
N ASP A 15 -2.73 -6.30 -1.96
CA ASP A 15 -3.41 -7.08 -3.00
C ASP A 15 -4.35 -6.19 -3.84
N GLN A 16 -5.09 -5.28 -3.21
CA GLN A 16 -5.98 -4.36 -3.93
C GLN A 16 -5.21 -3.38 -4.83
N ILE A 17 -4.11 -2.81 -4.34
CA ILE A 17 -3.23 -1.92 -5.13
C ILE A 17 -2.66 -2.69 -6.32
N GLN A 18 -2.14 -3.91 -6.09
CA GLN A 18 -1.58 -4.74 -7.15
C GLN A 18 -2.62 -5.09 -8.22
N ALA A 19 -3.84 -5.43 -7.81
CA ALA A 19 -4.94 -5.71 -8.73
C ALA A 19 -5.30 -4.46 -9.56
N TYR A 20 -5.36 -3.29 -8.92
CA TYR A 20 -5.67 -2.02 -9.59
C TYR A 20 -4.57 -1.61 -10.59
N VAL A 21 -3.30 -1.76 -10.23
CA VAL A 21 -2.15 -1.58 -11.14
C VAL A 21 -2.25 -2.51 -12.34
N SER A 22 -2.54 -3.79 -12.10
CA SER A 22 -2.65 -4.79 -13.16
C SER A 22 -3.81 -4.51 -14.10
N PHE A 23 -4.93 -4.00 -13.58
CA PHE A 23 -6.11 -3.62 -14.36
C PHE A 23 -5.87 -2.36 -15.20
N THR A 24 -5.24 -1.33 -14.62
CA THR A 24 -5.05 -0.04 -15.28
C THR A 24 -3.81 0.01 -16.18
N GLY A 25 -2.85 -0.90 -15.99
CA GLY A 25 -1.54 -0.86 -16.64
C GLY A 25 -0.65 0.31 -16.20
N LYS A 26 -1.05 1.05 -15.16
CA LYS A 26 -0.33 2.23 -14.65
C LYS A 26 0.42 1.88 -13.37
N SER A 27 1.58 2.51 -13.19
CA SER A 27 2.41 2.35 -11.99
C SER A 27 2.47 3.61 -11.13
N ALA A 28 1.72 4.66 -11.46
CA ALA A 28 1.66 5.90 -10.71
C ALA A 28 0.23 6.44 -10.68
N PHE A 29 -0.20 6.90 -9.50
CA PHE A 29 -1.55 7.40 -9.26
C PHE A 29 -1.51 8.56 -8.28
N GLU A 30 -2.40 9.55 -8.47
CA GLU A 30 -2.68 10.50 -7.42
C GLU A 30 -3.28 9.77 -6.21
N LEU A 31 -2.83 10.14 -5.01
CA LEU A 31 -3.19 9.47 -3.76
C LEU A 31 -4.70 9.47 -3.54
N ASP A 32 -5.35 10.62 -3.74
CA ASP A 32 -6.79 10.76 -3.47
C ASP A 32 -7.64 9.99 -4.50
N VAL A 33 -7.17 9.90 -5.75
CA VAL A 33 -7.78 9.04 -6.79
C VAL A 33 -7.63 7.57 -6.42
N LEU A 34 -6.42 7.14 -6.04
CA LEU A 34 -6.17 5.76 -5.64
C LEU A 34 -7.01 5.38 -4.41
N VAL A 35 -7.06 6.24 -3.39
CA VAL A 35 -7.91 6.06 -2.21
C VAL A 35 -9.37 5.86 -2.62
N THR A 36 -9.90 6.69 -3.52
CA THR A 36 -11.30 6.59 -3.99
C THR A 36 -11.60 5.22 -4.61
N HIS A 37 -10.65 4.63 -5.33
CA HIS A 37 -10.82 3.30 -5.94
C HIS A 37 -10.65 2.13 -4.95
N LEU A 38 -9.84 2.32 -3.90
CA LEU A 38 -9.53 1.30 -2.90
C LEU A 38 -10.48 1.34 -1.68
N ASN A 39 -11.24 2.42 -1.49
CA ASN A 39 -12.10 2.66 -0.32
C ASN A 39 -13.37 1.78 -0.28
N LYS A 40 -13.17 0.46 -0.22
CA LYS A 40 -14.22 -0.54 0.02
C LYS A 40 -14.23 -1.04 1.47
N ALA A 41 -13.32 -0.56 2.32
CA ALA A 41 -13.12 -1.03 3.69
C ALA A 41 -13.23 0.12 4.70
N PRO A 42 -13.70 -0.13 5.93
CA PRO A 42 -13.92 0.88 6.96
C PRO A 42 -12.64 1.41 7.64
N VAL A 43 -11.46 1.17 7.06
CA VAL A 43 -10.15 1.54 7.63
C VAL A 43 -9.58 2.71 6.83
N PRO A 44 -8.90 3.71 7.45
CA PRO A 44 -8.37 4.87 6.74
C PRO A 44 -7.27 4.47 5.74
N VAL A 45 -7.69 4.25 4.48
CA VAL A 45 -6.83 3.80 3.36
C VAL A 45 -5.59 4.68 3.20
N LYS A 46 -5.72 5.99 3.35
CA LYS A 46 -4.60 6.94 3.23
C LYS A 46 -3.51 6.69 4.27
N ALA A 47 -3.89 6.40 5.51
CA ALA A 47 -2.95 6.08 6.58
C ALA A 47 -2.25 4.73 6.31
N GLN A 48 -2.99 3.73 5.80
CA GLN A 48 -2.41 2.45 5.40
C GLN A 48 -1.43 2.58 4.23
N ILE A 49 -1.74 3.38 3.20
CA ILE A 49 -0.82 3.63 2.08
C ILE A 49 0.46 4.29 2.58
N THR A 50 0.34 5.25 3.51
CA THR A 50 1.50 5.92 4.12
C THR A 50 2.37 4.92 4.86
N LEU A 51 1.78 4.10 5.72
CA LEU A 51 2.49 3.05 6.45
C LEU A 51 3.12 2.02 5.50
N LEU A 52 2.45 1.67 4.41
CA LEU A 52 2.96 0.74 3.41
C LEU A 52 4.18 1.29 2.68
N ALA A 53 4.21 2.60 2.39
CA ALA A 53 5.36 3.29 1.81
C ALA A 53 6.57 3.29 2.76
N GLU A 54 6.33 3.45 4.06
CA GLU A 54 7.38 3.38 5.08
C GLU A 54 7.92 1.95 5.25
N MET A 55 7.04 0.95 5.19
CA MET A 55 7.41 -0.45 5.36
C MET A 55 8.13 -1.03 4.14
N LEU A 56 7.71 -0.63 2.93
CA LEU A 56 8.17 -1.19 1.65
C LEU A 56 8.58 -0.09 0.64
N PRO A 57 9.54 0.78 0.98
CA PRO A 57 9.93 1.90 0.10
C PRO A 57 10.54 1.44 -1.23
N PHE A 58 11.02 0.19 -1.30
CA PHE A 58 11.55 -0.40 -2.55
C PHE A 58 10.45 -0.72 -3.57
N TRP A 59 9.21 -0.85 -3.12
CA TRP A 59 8.05 -1.18 -3.95
C TRP A 59 7.10 -0.01 -4.12
N LEU A 60 6.71 0.66 -3.04
CA LEU A 60 5.75 1.76 -3.05
C LEU A 60 6.37 2.99 -2.42
N THR A 61 6.27 4.12 -3.12
CA THR A 61 6.73 5.42 -2.62
C THR A 61 5.63 6.46 -2.74
N LEU A 62 5.61 7.40 -1.78
CA LEU A 62 4.76 8.57 -1.77
C LEU A 62 5.63 9.79 -2.08
N VAL A 63 5.30 10.50 -3.15
CA VAL A 63 6.02 11.70 -3.59
C VAL A 63 5.06 12.87 -3.58
N GLN A 64 5.42 13.96 -2.90
CA GLN A 64 4.61 15.17 -2.94
C GLN A 64 4.62 15.75 -4.37
N HIS A 65 3.43 16.09 -4.87
CA HIS A 65 3.25 16.71 -6.18
C HIS A 65 2.15 17.76 -6.07
N ASP A 66 2.52 19.03 -6.26
CA ASP A 66 1.67 20.20 -6.03
C ASP A 66 1.03 20.19 -4.63
N LYS A 67 -0.30 20.12 -4.57
CA LYS A 67 -1.13 20.11 -3.36
C LYS A 67 -1.53 18.70 -2.92
N THR A 68 -1.06 17.67 -3.61
CA THR A 68 -1.38 16.26 -3.32
C THR A 68 -0.10 15.42 -3.27
N HIS A 69 -0.26 14.10 -3.19
CA HIS A 69 0.83 13.14 -3.30
C HIS A 69 0.54 12.17 -4.45
N VAL A 70 1.60 11.71 -5.09
CA VAL A 70 1.57 10.64 -6.08
C VAL A 70 2.13 9.38 -5.43
N VAL A 71 1.35 8.30 -5.52
CA VAL A 71 1.78 6.95 -5.17
C VAL A 71 2.45 6.35 -6.39
N ARG A 72 3.73 5.98 -6.26
CA ARG A 72 4.52 5.34 -7.31
C ARG A 72 4.87 3.92 -6.92
N LEU A 73 4.62 2.99 -7.84
CA LEU A 73 4.94 1.59 -7.70
C LEU A 73 6.12 1.20 -8.61
N ASN A 74 7.03 0.42 -8.05
CA ASN A 74 8.14 -0.15 -8.79
C ASN A 74 7.71 -1.44 -9.49
N ALA A 75 7.30 -1.33 -10.74
CA ALA A 75 6.84 -2.47 -11.55
C ALA A 75 7.94 -3.53 -11.82
N LYS A 76 9.22 -3.21 -11.57
CA LYS A 76 10.32 -4.19 -11.68
C LYS A 76 10.34 -5.18 -10.52
N GLN A 77 9.66 -4.87 -9.42
CA GLN A 77 9.61 -5.75 -8.25
C GLN A 77 8.56 -6.83 -8.45
N SER A 78 8.95 -8.08 -8.19
CA SER A 78 8.00 -9.18 -8.17
C SER A 78 7.04 -9.03 -7.00
N TYR A 79 5.75 -8.93 -7.29
CA TYR A 79 4.72 -8.81 -6.25
C TYR A 79 4.76 -9.97 -5.23
N ARG A 80 5.17 -11.17 -5.67
CA ARG A 80 5.35 -12.33 -4.78
C ARG A 80 6.39 -12.03 -3.68
N VAL A 81 7.50 -11.41 -4.06
CA VAL A 81 8.58 -11.04 -3.12
C VAL A 81 8.11 -9.93 -2.19
N VAL A 82 7.43 -8.91 -2.74
CA VAL A 82 6.81 -7.82 -1.96
C VAL A 82 5.90 -8.38 -0.88
N LYS A 83 4.97 -9.28 -1.25
CA LYS A 83 4.01 -9.88 -0.33
C LYS A 83 4.69 -10.71 0.76
N GLN A 84 5.71 -11.49 0.42
CA GLN A 84 6.48 -12.27 1.39
C GLN A 84 7.17 -11.38 2.42
N ILE A 85 7.85 -10.31 1.97
CA ILE A 85 8.52 -9.36 2.86
C ILE A 85 7.51 -8.64 3.75
N LEU A 86 6.35 -8.24 3.19
CA LEU A 86 5.29 -7.61 3.96
C LEU A 86 4.79 -8.51 5.09
N MET A 87 4.48 -9.78 4.78
CA MET A 87 4.00 -10.72 5.79
C MET A 87 5.04 -10.94 6.91
N GLN A 88 6.32 -11.01 6.56
CA GLN A 88 7.40 -11.09 7.56
C GLN A 88 7.43 -9.85 8.46
N LYS A 89 7.35 -8.64 7.88
CA LYS A 89 7.33 -7.40 8.65
C LYS A 89 6.10 -7.29 9.55
N VAL A 90 4.92 -7.65 9.05
CA VAL A 90 3.67 -7.68 9.83
C VAL A 90 3.80 -8.61 11.04
N ALA A 91 4.32 -9.83 10.84
CA ALA A 91 4.50 -10.80 11.92
C ALA A 91 5.47 -10.34 13.02
N ILE A 92 6.45 -9.49 12.69
CA ILE A 92 7.39 -8.92 13.67
C ILE A 92 6.73 -7.77 14.45
N THR A 93 5.95 -6.93 13.77
CA THR A 93 5.38 -5.72 14.38
C THR A 93 4.13 -5.99 15.21
N SER A 94 3.36 -7.04 14.90
CA SER A 94 2.23 -7.52 15.73
C SER A 94 2.48 -8.96 16.17
N PRO A 95 3.17 -9.19 17.31
CA PRO A 95 3.29 -10.53 17.86
C PRO A 95 1.92 -11.05 18.32
N PRO A 96 1.70 -12.38 18.29
CA PRO A 96 0.45 -13.02 18.69
C PRO A 96 0.10 -12.82 20.17
#